data_AF-A0A957UQT9-F1
#
_entry.id   AF-A0A957UQT9-F1
#
_cell.length_a   1.000
_cell.length_b   1.000
_cell.length_c   1.000
_cell.angle_alpha   90.00
_cell.angle_beta   90.00
_cell.angle_gamma   90.00
#
_symmetry.space_group_name_H-M   'P 1'
#
loop_
_entity.id
_entity.type
_entity.pdbx_description
1 polymer ?
#
loop_
_entity_poly.entity_id
_entity_poly.type
_entity_poly.pdbx_seq_one_letter_code
_entity_poly.pdbx_strand_id
1 'polypeptide(L)'
;MSSQSSPQITPAPADFDQYWSNTMDELAQLPAAPELPEIPLRNTDFGAVYGLRLTSLGAYRIFAYYCVPHGDGPFPVLFHAPGYGSVVHVPPYEERQQYVVVSLCHRGQRLSDQPFAAAYPGLLTTDIEDAQTYIYRGIMADCCRVVDFLLSRDEVDASRIAV
;
A
#
# COMPACT_ATOMS: atom_id res chain seq x y z
N MET A 1 -24.65 37.53 6.34
CA MET A 1 -23.26 37.15 5.99
C MET A 1 -22.73 36.34 7.16
N SER A 2 -22.84 35.01 7.09
CA SER A 2 -22.34 34.13 8.15
C SER A 2 -20.81 34.06 8.03
N SER A 3 -20.10 34.53 9.05
CA SER A 3 -18.65 34.35 9.13
C SER A 3 -18.36 32.86 9.25
N GLN A 4 -17.81 32.25 8.20
CA GLN A 4 -17.22 30.93 8.34
C GLN A 4 -15.97 31.07 9.20
N SER A 5 -16.03 30.54 10.42
CA SER A 5 -14.87 30.34 11.27
C SER A 5 -13.90 29.44 10.51
N SER A 6 -12.64 29.86 10.37
CA SER A 6 -11.58 28.99 9.84
C SER A 6 -11.50 27.71 10.68
N PRO A 7 -11.29 26.54 10.06
CA PRO A 7 -11.20 25.29 10.80
C PRO A 7 -10.06 25.38 11.82
N GLN A 8 -10.37 25.07 13.08
CA GLN A 8 -9.36 24.96 14.13
C GLN A 8 -8.49 23.74 13.82
N ILE A 9 -7.21 23.99 13.55
CA ILE A 9 -6.23 22.92 13.36
C ILE A 9 -5.86 22.39 14.74
N THR A 10 -6.20 21.14 15.02
CA THR A 10 -5.68 20.46 16.21
C THR A 10 -4.17 20.25 16.02
N PRO A 11 -3.31 20.79 16.91
CA PRO A 11 -1.88 20.54 16.82
C PRO A 11 -1.58 19.06 17.00
N ALA A 12 -0.57 18.55 16.28
CA ALA A 12 -0.11 17.18 16.46
C ALA A 12 0.36 16.95 17.91
N PRO A 13 0.19 15.73 18.46
CA PRO A 13 0.80 15.34 19.72
C PRO A 13 2.33 15.56 19.72
N ALA A 14 2.90 15.81 20.88
CA ALA A 14 4.34 16.10 21.01
C ALA A 14 5.24 14.94 20.58
N ASP A 15 4.72 13.71 20.59
CA ASP A 15 5.39 12.46 20.24
C ASP A 15 5.06 11.95 18.83
N PHE A 16 4.35 12.73 18.00
CA PHE A 16 3.87 12.32 16.67
C PHE A 16 5.00 11.80 15.77
N ASP A 17 6.12 12.53 15.67
CA ASP A 17 7.24 12.14 14.82
C ASP A 17 7.94 10.88 15.37
N GLN A 18 8.10 10.80 16.69
CA GLN A 18 8.70 9.63 17.35
C GLN A 18 7.86 8.37 17.14
N TYR A 19 6.53 8.51 17.20
CA TYR A 19 5.60 7.41 16.95
C TYR A 19 5.77 6.81 15.55
N TRP A 20 5.87 7.65 14.51
CA TRP A 20 6.08 7.16 13.15
C TRP A 20 7.50 6.66 12.92
N SER A 21 8.52 7.29 13.51
CA SER A 21 9.90 6.78 13.48
C SER A 21 9.97 5.36 14.04
N ASN A 22 9.40 5.13 15.22
CA ASN A 22 9.37 3.80 15.84
C ASN A 22 8.65 2.77 14.95
N THR A 23 7.55 3.19 14.31
CA THR A 23 6.78 2.34 13.39
C THR A 23 7.61 1.93 12.16
N MET A 24 8.40 2.87 11.60
CA MET A 24 9.31 2.58 10.51
C MET A 24 10.51 1.73 10.94
N ASP A 25 11.04 1.96 12.14
CA ASP A 25 12.13 1.15 12.71
C ASP A 25 11.69 -0.31 12.91
N GLU A 26 10.49 -0.53 13.46
CA GLU A 26 9.88 -1.86 13.59
C GLU A 26 9.70 -2.53 12.23
N LEU A 27 9.23 -1.78 11.23
CA LEU A 27 9.05 -2.29 9.87
C LEU A 27 10.40 -2.70 9.28
N ALA A 28 11.44 -1.89 9.42
CA ALA A 28 12.77 -2.14 8.87
C ALA A 28 13.43 -3.43 9.41
N GLN A 29 13.08 -3.88 10.62
CA GLN A 29 13.57 -5.15 11.17
C GLN A 29 12.99 -6.40 10.48
N LEU A 30 11.89 -6.25 9.73
CA LEU A 30 11.21 -7.35 9.08
C LEU A 30 11.59 -7.40 7.59
N PRO A 31 12.21 -8.49 7.08
CA PRO A 31 12.51 -8.58 5.65
C PRO A 31 11.22 -8.53 4.82
N ALA A 32 11.24 -7.77 3.73
CA ALA A 32 10.10 -7.66 2.81
C ALA A 32 9.67 -9.02 2.23
N ALA A 33 10.66 -9.88 1.97
CA ALA A 33 10.50 -11.23 1.43
C ALA A 33 9.51 -11.28 0.24
N PRO A 34 9.72 -10.54 -0.86
CA PRO A 34 8.73 -10.46 -1.93
C PRO A 34 8.47 -11.81 -2.60
N GLU A 35 7.20 -12.12 -2.84
CA GLU A 35 6.78 -13.17 -3.79
C GLU A 35 5.96 -12.54 -4.90
N LEU A 36 6.23 -12.96 -6.14
CA LEU A 36 5.62 -12.41 -7.35
C LEU A 36 5.05 -13.53 -8.23
N PRO A 37 4.04 -14.29 -7.75
CA PRO A 37 3.32 -15.21 -8.62
C PRO A 37 2.66 -14.43 -9.75
N GLU A 38 2.99 -14.79 -10.99
CA GLU A 38 2.34 -14.24 -12.17
C GLU A 38 0.86 -14.63 -12.21
N ILE A 39 0.02 -13.77 -12.78
CA ILE A 39 -1.41 -14.00 -13.02
C ILE A 39 -1.64 -13.98 -14.53
N PRO A 40 -1.36 -15.09 -15.26
CA PRO A 40 -1.36 -15.10 -16.72
C PRO A 40 -2.68 -14.63 -17.36
N LEU A 41 -3.82 -14.89 -16.69
CA LEU A 41 -5.14 -14.45 -17.14
C LEU A 41 -5.29 -12.91 -17.20
N ARG A 42 -4.41 -12.16 -16.54
CA ARG A 42 -4.41 -10.70 -16.48
C ARG A 42 -3.30 -10.04 -17.30
N ASN A 43 -2.40 -10.84 -17.86
CA ASN A 43 -1.38 -10.37 -18.77
C ASN A 43 -2.01 -9.78 -20.03
N THR A 44 -1.21 -8.97 -20.70
CA THR A 44 -1.53 -8.30 -21.96
C THR A 44 -0.32 -8.38 -22.86
N ASP A 45 -0.48 -8.05 -24.15
CA ASP A 45 0.66 -8.05 -25.08
C ASP A 45 1.76 -7.06 -24.66
N PHE A 46 1.39 -6.00 -23.94
CA PHE A 46 2.30 -4.94 -23.51
C PHE A 46 2.85 -5.12 -22.10
N GLY A 47 2.42 -6.12 -21.31
CA GLY A 47 2.88 -6.24 -19.92
C GLY A 47 2.31 -7.41 -19.14
N ALA A 48 3.01 -7.74 -18.06
CA ALA A 48 2.69 -8.82 -17.14
C ALA A 48 2.04 -8.32 -15.85
N VAL A 49 1.21 -9.15 -15.23
CA VAL A 49 0.56 -8.87 -13.95
C VAL A 49 0.94 -9.93 -12.93
N TYR A 50 1.39 -9.47 -11.77
CA TYR A 50 1.80 -10.30 -10.65
C TYR A 50 0.89 -10.06 -9.44
N GLY A 51 0.69 -11.10 -8.65
CA GLY A 51 0.08 -11.02 -7.33
C GLY A 51 1.17 -10.84 -6.26
N LEU A 52 1.66 -9.62 -6.10
CA LEU A 52 2.72 -9.29 -5.15
C LEU A 52 2.31 -9.62 -3.71
N ARG A 53 3.14 -10.38 -3.00
CA ARG A 53 3.04 -10.61 -1.55
C ARG A 53 4.25 -10.04 -0.83
N LEU A 54 4.00 -9.30 0.25
CA LEU A 54 5.04 -8.71 1.10
C LEU A 54 4.75 -8.99 2.57
N THR A 55 5.80 -9.18 3.36
CA THR A 55 5.70 -9.21 4.83
C THR A 55 5.54 -7.77 5.26
N SER A 56 4.76 -7.47 6.28
CA SER A 56 4.64 -6.13 6.85
C SER A 56 4.59 -6.20 8.38
N LEU A 57 4.29 -5.09 9.06
CA LEU A 57 4.20 -5.04 10.51
C LEU A 57 3.26 -6.10 11.07
N GLY A 58 3.73 -6.77 12.13
CA GLY A 58 3.03 -7.88 12.77
C GLY A 58 3.12 -9.17 11.96
N ALA A 59 2.11 -10.03 12.10
CA ALA A 59 2.06 -11.33 11.41
C ALA A 59 1.39 -11.24 10.03
N TYR A 60 1.51 -10.11 9.32
CA TYR A 60 0.80 -9.87 8.06
C TYR A 60 1.64 -10.17 6.82
N ARG A 61 0.97 -10.80 5.86
CA ARG A 61 1.43 -10.94 4.49
C ARG A 61 0.46 -10.21 3.55
N ILE A 62 0.79 -8.98 3.21
CA ILE A 62 -0.07 -8.11 2.38
C ILE A 62 -0.01 -8.51 0.91
N PHE A 63 -1.10 -8.26 0.18
CA PHE A 63 -1.22 -8.49 -1.25
C PHE A 63 -1.37 -7.18 -2.02
N ALA A 64 -0.73 -7.09 -3.18
CA ALA A 64 -0.99 -6.04 -4.18
C ALA A 64 -1.01 -6.63 -5.59
N TYR A 65 -1.79 -6.03 -6.49
CA TYR A 65 -1.55 -6.23 -7.91
C TYR A 65 -0.33 -5.42 -8.32
N TYR A 66 0.66 -6.05 -8.95
CA TYR A 66 1.86 -5.41 -9.46
C TYR A 66 1.92 -5.63 -10.98
N CYS A 67 1.85 -4.56 -11.75
CA CYS A 67 1.81 -4.61 -13.20
C CYS A 67 3.08 -3.99 -13.77
N VAL A 68 3.74 -4.69 -14.69
CA VAL A 68 5.02 -4.28 -15.27
C VAL A 68 4.89 -4.29 -16.79
N PRO A 69 5.12 -3.15 -17.48
CA PRO A 69 5.18 -3.11 -18.93
C PRO A 69 6.37 -3.94 -19.46
N HIS A 70 6.21 -4.55 -20.63
CA HIS A 70 7.33 -5.12 -21.38
C HIS A 70 8.19 -4.00 -21.97
N GLY A 71 9.51 -4.22 -22.08
CA GLY A 71 10.45 -3.29 -22.69
C GLY A 71 11.67 -3.03 -21.81
N ASP A 72 12.44 -2.01 -22.17
CA ASP A 72 13.79 -1.81 -21.61
C ASP A 72 13.82 -1.02 -20.28
N GLY A 73 12.68 -0.46 -19.82
CA GLY A 73 12.59 0.27 -18.55
C GLY A 73 13.68 1.35 -18.36
N PRO A 74 13.98 1.75 -17.11
CA PRO A 74 13.09 1.64 -15.96
C PRO A 74 11.84 2.51 -16.15
N PHE A 75 10.71 2.07 -15.59
CA PHE A 75 9.41 2.72 -15.80
C PHE A 75 9.04 3.63 -14.62
N PRO A 76 8.37 4.77 -14.89
CA PRO A 76 7.71 5.54 -13.83
C PRO A 76 6.62 4.69 -13.15
N VAL A 77 6.29 5.04 -11.89
CA VAL A 77 5.35 4.28 -11.07
C VAL A 77 4.07 5.07 -10.76
N LEU A 78 2.94 4.40 -10.85
CA LEU A 78 1.68 4.80 -10.20
C LEU A 78 1.36 3.81 -9.07
N PHE A 79 1.43 4.26 -7.82
CA PHE A 79 1.06 3.46 -6.65
C PHE A 79 -0.32 3.88 -6.14
N HIS A 80 -1.33 3.05 -6.39
CA HIS A 80 -2.66 3.25 -5.83
C HIS A 80 -2.70 2.82 -4.37
N ALA A 81 -2.63 3.82 -3.48
CA ALA A 81 -2.89 3.65 -2.06
C ALA A 81 -4.30 3.07 -1.82
N PRO A 82 -4.48 2.24 -0.77
CA PRO A 82 -5.71 1.50 -0.58
C PRO A 82 -6.89 2.43 -0.26
N GLY A 83 -7.96 2.32 -1.03
CA GLY A 83 -9.25 2.96 -0.74
C GLY A 83 -10.09 2.15 0.26
N TYR A 84 -11.08 2.82 0.88
CA TYR A 84 -12.06 2.15 1.74
C TYR A 84 -13.15 1.51 0.88
N GLY A 85 -12.90 0.28 0.43
CA GLY A 85 -13.81 -0.49 -0.41
C GLY A 85 -13.66 -2.00 -0.19
N SER A 86 -14.62 -2.78 -0.69
CA SER A 86 -14.60 -4.23 -0.49
C SER A 86 -13.61 -4.96 -1.42
N VAL A 87 -13.37 -4.42 -2.61
CA VAL A 87 -12.57 -5.08 -3.66
C VAL A 87 -11.57 -4.10 -4.26
N VAL A 88 -10.33 -4.55 -4.43
CA VAL A 88 -9.33 -3.88 -5.26
C VAL A 88 -9.31 -4.56 -6.63
N HIS A 89 -9.36 -3.74 -7.68
CA HIS A 89 -9.27 -4.21 -9.05
C HIS A 89 -7.82 -4.21 -9.54
N VAL A 90 -7.54 -5.04 -10.54
CA VAL A 90 -6.31 -4.91 -11.33
C VAL A 90 -6.27 -3.47 -11.90
N PRO A 91 -5.12 -2.79 -11.87
CA PRO A 91 -5.03 -1.43 -12.36
C PRO A 91 -5.57 -1.23 -13.80
N PRO A 92 -6.07 -0.01 -14.13
CA PRO A 92 -6.56 0.34 -15.46
C PRO A 92 -5.62 -0.08 -16.60
N TYR A 93 -6.20 -0.44 -17.75
CA TYR A 93 -5.43 -0.95 -18.88
C TYR A 93 -4.43 0.09 -19.39
N GLU A 94 -4.88 1.32 -19.55
CA GLU A 94 -4.14 2.45 -20.13
C GLU A 94 -2.91 2.83 -19.29
N GLU A 95 -3.05 2.79 -17.96
CA GLU A 95 -1.95 3.07 -17.04
C GLU A 95 -0.87 2.00 -17.12
N ARG A 96 -1.27 0.72 -17.15
CA ARG A 96 -0.34 -0.41 -17.23
C ARG A 96 0.47 -0.44 -18.52
N GLN A 97 0.08 0.30 -19.56
CA GLN A 97 0.85 0.38 -20.81
C GLN A 97 2.12 1.22 -20.68
N GLN A 98 2.17 2.13 -19.71
CA GLN A 98 3.22 3.16 -19.65
C GLN A 98 3.94 3.20 -18.29
N TYR A 99 3.29 2.69 -17.26
CA TYR A 99 3.77 2.76 -15.88
C TYR A 99 3.88 1.36 -15.29
N VAL A 100 4.82 1.19 -14.37
CA VAL A 100 4.65 0.17 -13.34
C VAL A 100 3.49 0.61 -12.45
N VAL A 101 2.46 -0.22 -12.30
CA VAL A 101 1.28 0.14 -11.50
C VAL A 101 1.10 -0.85 -10.37
N VAL A 102 0.96 -0.33 -9.15
CA VAL A 102 0.68 -1.13 -7.95
C VAL A 102 -0.67 -0.74 -7.37
N SER A 103 -1.53 -1.72 -7.10
CA SER A 103 -2.75 -1.50 -6.30
C SER A 103 -2.72 -2.38 -5.06
N LEU A 104 -2.55 -1.76 -3.89
CA LEU A 104 -2.46 -2.46 -2.60
C LEU A 104 -3.86 -2.84 -2.06
N CYS A 105 -4.03 -4.10 -1.67
CA CYS A 105 -5.13 -4.53 -0.81
C CYS A 105 -4.73 -4.29 0.65
N HIS A 106 -5.44 -3.41 1.36
CA HIS A 106 -5.11 -3.15 2.76
C HIS A 106 -5.33 -4.40 3.64
N ARG A 107 -4.61 -4.48 4.77
CA ARG A 107 -4.86 -5.52 5.79
C ARG A 107 -6.35 -5.59 6.17
N GLY A 108 -6.90 -6.79 6.20
CA GLY A 108 -8.34 -7.02 6.40
C GLY A 108 -9.17 -7.12 5.13
N GLN A 109 -8.66 -6.67 3.99
CA GLN A 109 -9.33 -6.81 2.70
C GLN A 109 -9.00 -8.16 2.04
N ARG A 110 -9.83 -8.62 1.11
CA ARG A 110 -9.61 -9.89 0.38
C ARG A 110 -8.17 -9.98 -0.15
N LEU A 111 -7.54 -11.14 0.07
CA LEU A 111 -6.12 -11.45 -0.24
C LEU A 111 -5.11 -10.93 0.80
N SER A 112 -5.50 -9.94 1.60
CA SER A 112 -4.77 -9.42 2.76
C SER A 112 -5.56 -9.66 4.07
N ASP A 113 -6.45 -10.65 4.08
CA ASP A 113 -7.46 -10.92 5.12
C ASP A 113 -7.02 -11.97 6.16
N GLN A 114 -5.71 -12.24 6.22
CA GLN A 114 -5.11 -13.12 7.21
C GLN A 114 -3.94 -12.39 7.91
N PRO A 115 -3.87 -12.43 9.25
CA PRO A 115 -4.74 -13.17 10.19
C PRO A 115 -6.09 -12.48 10.51
N PHE A 116 -6.36 -11.32 9.93
CA PHE A 116 -7.52 -10.49 10.25
C PHE A 116 -8.34 -10.22 9.00
N ALA A 117 -9.66 -10.36 9.09
CA ALA A 117 -10.61 -9.95 8.06
C ALA A 117 -11.42 -8.75 8.59
N ALA A 118 -11.42 -7.64 7.85
CA ALA A 118 -12.08 -6.41 8.24
C ALA A 118 -13.60 -6.51 8.06
N ALA A 119 -14.35 -5.96 9.02
CA ALA A 119 -15.77 -5.72 8.86
C ALA A 119 -16.02 -4.51 7.95
N TYR A 120 -17.05 -4.59 7.11
CA TYR A 120 -17.53 -3.46 6.31
C TYR A 120 -19.05 -3.24 6.55
N PRO A 121 -19.45 -2.11 7.15
CA PRO A 121 -18.61 -1.10 7.79
C PRO A 121 -17.98 -1.61 9.11
N GLY A 122 -16.81 -1.07 9.49
CA GLY A 122 -16.21 -1.35 10.82
C GLY A 122 -14.70 -1.13 10.94
N LEU A 123 -13.96 -1.14 9.83
CA LEU A 123 -12.50 -0.94 9.84
C LEU A 123 -12.08 0.33 10.59
N LEU A 124 -12.76 1.45 10.36
CA LEU A 124 -12.33 2.78 10.83
C LEU A 124 -12.20 2.91 12.35
N THR A 125 -12.88 2.07 13.13
CA THR A 125 -12.84 2.12 14.59
C THR A 125 -12.15 0.91 15.20
N THR A 126 -11.51 0.08 14.37
CA THR A 126 -10.77 -1.11 14.83
C THR A 126 -9.58 -0.66 15.66
N ASP A 127 -9.61 -0.97 16.96
CA ASP A 127 -8.58 -0.66 17.94
C ASP A 127 -8.27 0.84 18.09
N ILE A 128 -9.27 1.70 17.90
CA ILE A 128 -9.12 3.17 17.90
C ILE A 128 -8.68 3.78 19.24
N GLU A 129 -8.82 3.03 20.34
CA GLU A 129 -8.51 3.51 21.70
C GLU A 129 -7.00 3.55 22.00
N ASP A 130 -6.18 2.84 21.23
CA ASP A 130 -4.72 2.82 21.38
C ASP A 130 -4.04 3.00 20.01
N ALA A 131 -3.24 4.06 19.87
CA ALA A 131 -2.54 4.36 18.63
C ALA A 131 -1.61 3.22 18.18
N GLN A 132 -1.05 2.43 19.10
CA GLN A 132 -0.14 1.33 18.76
C GLN A 132 -0.83 0.15 18.08
N THR A 133 -2.12 -0.06 18.38
CA THR A 133 -2.93 -1.15 17.85
C THR A 133 -3.92 -0.67 16.80
N TYR A 134 -4.20 0.64 16.72
CA TYR A 134 -5.10 1.23 15.74
C TYR A 134 -4.76 0.80 14.32
N ILE A 135 -5.77 0.33 13.60
CA ILE A 135 -5.58 -0.37 12.32
C ILE A 135 -4.82 0.44 11.26
N TYR A 136 -4.98 1.77 11.26
CA TYR A 136 -4.31 2.64 10.29
C TYR A 136 -2.81 2.80 10.53
N ARG A 137 -2.30 2.52 11.74
CA ARG A 137 -0.85 2.38 11.95
C ARG A 137 -0.27 1.32 11.01
N GLY A 138 -0.92 0.16 11.01
CA GLY A 138 -0.55 -0.96 10.17
C GLY A 138 -0.75 -0.69 8.69
N ILE A 139 -1.89 -0.11 8.29
CA ILE A 139 -2.17 0.22 6.88
C ILE A 139 -1.14 1.22 6.32
N MET A 140 -0.76 2.24 7.10
CA MET A 140 0.27 3.19 6.67
C MET A 140 1.63 2.51 6.51
N ALA A 141 2.00 1.64 7.45
CA ALA A 141 3.22 0.83 7.31
C ALA A 141 3.18 -0.11 6.10
N ASP A 142 2.02 -0.67 5.75
CA ASP A 142 1.83 -1.48 4.54
C ASP A 142 2.10 -0.65 3.27
N CYS A 143 1.65 0.60 3.23
CA CYS A 143 1.96 1.52 2.13
C CYS A 143 3.46 1.79 2.02
N CYS A 144 4.13 2.07 3.14
CA CYS A 144 5.58 2.27 3.17
C CYS A 144 6.33 1.02 2.70
N ARG A 145 5.90 -0.17 3.12
CA ARG A 145 6.47 -1.46 2.69
C ARG A 145 6.38 -1.67 1.18
N VAL A 146 5.29 -1.24 0.54
CA VAL A 146 5.18 -1.27 -0.92
C VAL A 146 6.19 -0.33 -1.58
N VAL A 147 6.40 0.86 -1.02
CA VAL A 147 7.42 1.80 -1.51
C VAL A 147 8.83 1.22 -1.35
N ASP A 148 9.16 0.61 -0.21
CA ASP A 148 10.44 -0.08 0.00
C ASP A 148 10.68 -1.17 -1.06
N PHE A 149 9.64 -1.95 -1.37
CA PHE A 149 9.69 -2.93 -2.44
C PHE A 149 9.98 -2.26 -3.79
N LEU A 150 9.22 -1.22 -4.15
CA LEU A 150 9.39 -0.52 -5.44
C LEU A 150 10.79 0.06 -5.61
N LEU A 151 11.34 0.67 -4.56
CA LEU A 151 12.69 1.25 -4.58
C LEU A 151 13.80 0.19 -4.75
N SER A 152 13.48 -1.08 -4.52
CA SER A 152 14.43 -2.19 -4.71
C SER A 152 14.41 -2.80 -6.11
N ARG A 153 13.53 -2.35 -7.02
CA ARG A 153 13.30 -2.97 -8.33
C ARG A 153 14.06 -2.28 -9.46
N ASP A 154 14.70 -3.10 -10.30
CA ASP A 154 15.51 -2.63 -11.42
C ASP A 154 14.61 -2.06 -12.54
N GLU A 155 13.40 -2.60 -12.69
CA GLU A 155 12.39 -2.14 -13.63
C GLU A 155 11.71 -0.82 -13.22
N VAL A 156 11.95 -0.32 -12.00
CA VAL A 156 11.33 0.89 -11.44
C VAL A 156 12.28 2.08 -11.50
N ASP A 157 11.78 3.21 -12.01
CA ASP A 157 12.48 4.48 -11.89
C ASP A 157 12.17 5.11 -10.52
N ALA A 158 13.09 4.90 -9.57
CA ALA A 158 12.96 5.38 -8.19
C ALA A 158 12.82 6.91 -8.06
N SER A 159 13.15 7.69 -9.11
CA SER A 159 12.97 9.14 -9.11
C SER A 159 11.57 9.60 -9.54
N ARG A 160 10.73 8.68 -10.04
CA ARG A 160 9.41 8.95 -10.61
C ARG A 160 8.33 8.02 -10.05
N ILE A 161 8.15 8.05 -8.74
CA ILE A 161 7.07 7.34 -8.05
C ILE A 161 5.98 8.34 -7.64
N ALA A 162 4.76 8.15 -8.16
CA ALA A 162 3.56 8.85 -7.71
C ALA A 162 2.69 7.92 -6.86
N VAL A 163 2.05 8.49 -5.84
CA VAL A 163 1.11 7.81 -4.92
C VAL A 163 -0.22 8.53 -4.94
#